data_AF-A0A9E1U7W9-F1
#
_entry.id   AF-A0A9E1U7W9-F1
#
_cell.length_a   1.000
_cell.length_b   1.000
_cell.length_c   1.000
_cell.angle_alpha   90.00
_cell.angle_beta   90.00
_cell.angle_gamma   90.00
#
_symmetry.space_group_name_H-M   'P 1'
#
loop_
_entity.id
_entity.type
_entity.pdbx_description
1 polymer ?
#
loop_
_entity_poly.entity_id
_entity_poly.type
_entity_poly.pdbx_seq_one_letter_code
_entity_poly.pdbx_strand_id
1 'polypeptide(L)'
;WLTWGVYGVEWVGPLLLLCPFWHVWMRTIGVLLLISLHLGLILTMELGFFPWICIAVLLSLFPKEIWDWLSSRNWLRQVSGENLILYYDQDCGFCRRMVGVLREFALFGRAEIRPIQADPVVHALFDNEAPSSWVVQQGEHYVFAGEGLWLVLRQSPWSAWSTRFLSEVKTLASLESLYAWVVRHRPQLGRLTAWIGSRPFPPKAVPNQYLSTVALVLVVLVVGYNLRYSFFKEVPLPSSVKTLFVALRLDQHWNMFSPRPSKDDGWFVMEGELSDGTPIDVYRLQLGEVSFEKPDDPSAYYPNQRWRKYLMNLWLKKYKDYRLHYGRYLCRQWNSGETERERKLTAFRIHFMLERPGLPGQPAKPTEKRTIWRHECFKKKAEAHS
;
A
#
# COMPACT_ATOMS: atom_id res chain seq x y z
N TRP A 1 -23.19 14.53 -17.82
CA TRP A 1 -21.97 15.35 -17.89
C TRP A 1 -20.75 14.66 -17.28
N LEU A 2 -20.80 14.24 -16.00
CA LEU A 2 -19.66 13.58 -15.34
C LEU A 2 -19.12 12.34 -16.07
N THR A 3 -20.00 11.45 -16.56
CA THR A 3 -19.61 10.26 -17.34
C THR A 3 -18.79 10.61 -18.59
N TRP A 4 -19.20 11.65 -19.32
CA TRP A 4 -18.47 12.14 -20.50
C TRP A 4 -17.16 12.83 -20.11
N GLY A 5 -17.14 13.49 -18.95
CA GLY A 5 -15.93 14.05 -18.37
C GLY A 5 -14.87 12.98 -18.08
N VAL A 6 -15.25 11.87 -17.45
CA VAL A 6 -14.35 10.73 -17.20
C VAL A 6 -13.74 10.23 -18.52
N TYR A 7 -14.58 9.99 -19.53
CA TYR A 7 -14.12 9.55 -20.84
C TYR A 7 -13.13 10.54 -21.47
N GLY A 8 -13.40 11.83 -21.40
CA GLY A 8 -12.49 12.87 -21.89
C GLY A 8 -11.16 12.86 -21.17
N VAL A 9 -11.16 12.75 -19.83
CA VAL A 9 -9.94 12.67 -19.01
C VAL A 9 -9.12 11.43 -19.35
N GLU A 10 -9.76 10.28 -19.53
CA GLU A 10 -9.07 9.02 -19.88
C GLU A 10 -8.34 9.10 -21.23
N TRP A 11 -8.90 9.83 -22.21
CA TRP A 11 -8.24 10.05 -23.50
C TRP A 11 -7.16 11.14 -23.45
N VAL A 12 -7.46 12.26 -22.80
CA VAL A 12 -6.56 13.42 -22.79
C VAL A 12 -5.37 13.22 -21.85
N GLY A 13 -5.56 12.51 -20.73
CA GLY A 13 -4.54 12.29 -19.71
C GLY A 13 -3.23 11.73 -20.27
N PRO A 14 -3.24 10.58 -20.98
CA PRO A 14 -2.03 10.02 -21.59
C PRO A 14 -1.37 10.96 -22.60
N LEU A 15 -2.16 11.68 -23.40
CA LEU A 15 -1.63 12.65 -24.38
C LEU A 15 -0.88 13.79 -23.68
N LEU A 16 -1.42 14.30 -22.58
CA LEU A 16 -0.77 15.33 -21.77
C LEU A 16 0.50 14.83 -21.08
N LEU A 17 0.49 13.60 -20.56
CA LEU A 17 1.64 13.00 -19.88
C LEU A 17 2.82 12.71 -20.82
N LEU A 18 2.52 12.35 -22.07
CA LEU A 18 3.53 11.97 -23.07
C LEU A 18 3.91 13.13 -24.01
N CYS A 19 3.27 14.30 -23.88
CA CYS A 19 3.56 15.45 -24.73
C CYS A 19 4.99 15.98 -24.48
N PRO A 20 5.86 16.04 -25.51
CA PRO A 20 7.21 16.56 -25.35
C PRO A 20 7.26 18.10 -25.28
N PHE A 21 6.23 18.78 -25.78
CA PHE A 21 6.16 20.25 -25.82
C PHE A 21 5.60 20.79 -24.50
N TRP A 22 6.21 21.88 -23.99
CA TRP A 22 5.86 22.46 -22.69
C TRP A 22 5.70 21.40 -21.59
N HIS A 23 6.57 20.39 -21.61
CA HIS A 23 6.39 19.14 -20.87
C HIS A 23 6.12 19.36 -19.38
N VAL A 24 6.73 20.36 -18.74
CA VAL A 24 6.47 20.69 -17.33
C VAL A 24 4.99 21.00 -17.11
N TRP A 25 4.42 21.89 -17.91
CA TRP A 25 3.02 22.31 -17.81
C TRP A 25 2.07 21.21 -18.25
N MET A 26 2.29 20.62 -19.43
CA MET A 26 1.41 19.57 -19.98
C MET A 26 1.34 18.37 -19.04
N ARG A 27 2.49 17.88 -18.57
CA ARG A 27 2.54 16.74 -17.65
C ARG A 27 1.94 17.07 -16.29
N THR A 28 2.19 18.27 -15.76
CA THR A 28 1.57 18.74 -14.51
C THR A 28 0.04 18.77 -14.61
N ILE A 29 -0.50 19.34 -15.69
CA ILE A 29 -1.95 19.36 -15.94
C ILE A 29 -2.48 17.94 -16.07
N GLY A 30 -1.80 17.07 -16.83
CA GLY A 30 -2.18 15.67 -17.00
C GLY A 30 -2.25 14.91 -15.67
N VAL A 31 -1.24 15.07 -14.81
CA VAL A 31 -1.20 14.45 -13.48
C VAL A 31 -2.34 14.99 -12.60
N LEU A 32 -2.53 16.31 -12.53
CA LEU A 32 -3.59 16.92 -11.73
C LEU A 32 -4.99 16.50 -12.20
N LEU A 33 -5.19 16.37 -13.50
CA LEU A 33 -6.44 15.92 -14.11
C LEU A 33 -6.74 14.45 -13.76
N LEU A 34 -5.74 13.58 -13.79
CA LEU A 34 -5.91 12.18 -13.39
C LEU A 34 -6.11 12.03 -11.87
N ILE A 35 -5.42 12.85 -11.06
CA ILE A 35 -5.66 12.89 -9.61
C ILE A 35 -7.08 13.36 -9.31
N SER A 36 -7.58 14.40 -10.00
CA SER A 36 -8.94 14.90 -9.78
C SER A 36 -10.00 13.85 -10.15
N LEU A 37 -9.77 13.06 -11.20
CA LEU A 37 -10.59 11.89 -11.51
C LEU A 37 -10.63 10.90 -10.34
N HIS A 38 -9.48 10.55 -9.76
CA HIS A 38 -9.43 9.64 -8.60
C HIS A 38 -10.04 10.24 -7.33
N LEU A 39 -9.92 11.55 -7.10
CA LEU A 39 -10.62 12.24 -6.02
C LEU A 39 -12.14 12.19 -6.22
N GLY A 40 -12.61 12.36 -7.46
CA GLY A 40 -14.02 12.17 -7.80
C GLY A 40 -14.51 10.76 -7.49
N LEU A 41 -13.69 9.74 -7.81
CA LEU A 41 -13.99 8.34 -7.43
C LEU A 41 -14.04 8.16 -5.91
N ILE A 42 -13.11 8.74 -5.15
CA ILE A 42 -13.11 8.69 -3.68
C ILE A 42 -14.39 9.30 -3.10
N LEU A 43 -14.85 10.42 -3.66
CA LEU A 43 -16.02 11.14 -3.16
C LEU A 43 -17.35 10.47 -3.51
N THR A 44 -17.38 9.59 -4.50
CA THR A 44 -18.63 9.03 -5.06
C THR A 44 -18.71 7.51 -5.01
N MET A 45 -17.61 6.80 -4.75
CA MET A 45 -17.54 5.34 -4.80
C MET A 45 -16.63 4.75 -3.72
N GLU A 46 -17.12 3.66 -3.10
CA GLU A 46 -16.33 2.86 -2.14
C GLU A 46 -15.46 1.81 -2.85
N LEU A 47 -14.27 2.25 -3.29
CA LEU A 47 -13.25 1.42 -3.97
C LEU A 47 -12.07 1.02 -3.07
N GLY A 48 -12.10 1.39 -1.78
CA GLY A 48 -11.03 1.11 -0.83
C GLY A 48 -9.71 1.79 -1.19
N PHE A 49 -8.60 1.06 -1.10
CA PHE A 49 -7.25 1.60 -1.34
C PHE A 49 -6.92 1.90 -2.80
N PHE A 50 -7.74 1.44 -3.75
CA PHE A 50 -7.44 1.57 -5.18
C PHE A 50 -7.13 3.02 -5.63
N PRO A 51 -8.03 4.01 -5.45
CA PRO A 51 -7.76 5.38 -5.90
C PRO A 51 -6.58 6.02 -5.17
N TRP A 52 -6.36 5.69 -3.89
CA TRP A 52 -5.22 6.17 -3.11
C TRP A 52 -3.88 5.68 -3.65
N ILE A 53 -3.80 4.40 -4.01
CA ILE A 53 -2.60 3.81 -4.63
C ILE A 53 -2.37 4.46 -6.00
N CYS A 54 -3.42 4.66 -6.80
CA CYS A 54 -3.31 5.35 -8.08
C CYS A 54 -2.78 6.79 -7.93
N ILE A 55 -3.31 7.56 -6.98
CA ILE A 55 -2.83 8.91 -6.67
C ILE A 55 -1.34 8.87 -6.28
N ALA A 56 -0.93 7.96 -5.40
CA ALA A 56 0.47 7.83 -5.00
C ALA A 56 1.41 7.56 -6.19
N VAL A 57 0.99 6.68 -7.11
CA VAL A 57 1.74 6.43 -8.35
C VAL A 57 1.76 7.68 -9.24
N LEU A 58 0.63 8.37 -9.41
CA LEU A 58 0.54 9.59 -10.21
C LEU A 58 1.41 10.73 -9.67
N LEU A 59 1.58 10.86 -8.35
CA LEU A 59 2.49 11.84 -7.77
C LEU A 59 3.92 11.65 -8.30
N SER A 60 4.38 10.41 -8.44
CA SER A 60 5.72 10.13 -8.99
C SER A 60 5.90 10.58 -10.44
N LEU A 61 4.79 10.87 -11.15
CA LEU A 61 4.82 11.36 -12.51
C LEU A 61 4.91 12.88 -12.60
N PHE A 62 4.99 13.64 -11.50
CA PHE A 62 5.31 15.07 -11.60
C PHE A 62 6.72 15.31 -12.17
N PRO A 63 6.93 16.36 -12.99
CA PRO A 63 8.26 16.79 -13.43
C PRO A 63 9.17 17.17 -12.25
N LYS A 64 10.49 17.06 -12.43
CA LYS A 64 11.47 17.41 -11.38
C LYS A 64 11.34 18.87 -10.95
N GLU A 65 10.97 19.75 -11.87
CA GLU A 65 10.86 21.20 -11.65
C GLU A 65 9.80 21.52 -10.59
N ILE A 66 8.73 20.72 -10.53
CA ILE A 66 7.68 20.86 -9.51
C ILE A 66 8.21 20.45 -8.14
N TRP A 67 9.01 19.38 -8.07
CA TRP A 67 9.65 18.94 -6.82
C TRP A 67 10.72 19.93 -6.34
N ASP A 68 11.54 20.45 -7.27
CA ASP A 68 12.55 21.48 -6.98
C ASP A 68 11.87 22.76 -6.46
N TRP A 69 10.80 23.21 -7.14
CA TRP A 69 9.98 24.35 -6.70
C TRP A 69 9.34 24.12 -5.33
N LEU A 70 8.81 22.92 -5.08
CA LEU A 70 8.22 22.59 -3.79
C LEU A 70 9.29 22.65 -2.70
N SER A 71 10.45 22.04 -2.96
CA SER A 71 11.62 22.06 -2.07
C SER A 71 12.14 23.48 -1.79
N SER A 72 11.92 24.43 -2.70
CA SER A 72 12.38 25.82 -2.52
C SER A 72 11.43 26.65 -1.65
N ARG A 73 10.25 26.13 -1.26
CA ARG A 73 9.27 26.87 -0.43
C ARG A 73 9.63 26.86 1.05
N ASN A 74 9.45 28.02 1.69
CA ASN A 74 9.87 28.27 3.07
C ASN A 74 9.21 27.39 4.15
N TRP A 75 8.00 26.86 3.92
CA TRP A 75 7.34 25.95 4.89
C TRP A 75 8.00 24.56 4.96
N LEU A 76 8.71 24.15 3.91
CA LEU A 76 9.63 23.01 3.95
C LEU A 76 11.04 23.43 4.42
N ARG A 77 11.34 24.74 4.55
CA ARG A 77 12.62 25.31 5.03
C ARG A 77 12.55 25.74 6.49
N GLN A 78 11.98 24.90 7.36
CA GLN A 78 12.07 25.13 8.80
C GLN A 78 13.55 25.15 9.30
N VAL A 79 14.48 24.65 8.48
CA VAL A 79 15.93 24.69 8.69
C VAL A 79 16.56 25.80 7.84
N SER A 80 17.25 26.73 8.49
CA SER A 80 18.39 27.40 7.86
C SER A 80 19.49 26.34 7.67
N GLY A 81 19.49 25.67 6.51
CA GLY A 81 20.46 24.63 6.18
C GLY A 81 21.91 25.13 6.08
N GLU A 82 22.12 26.45 6.23
CA GLU A 82 23.43 27.09 6.14
C GLU A 82 24.32 26.80 7.36
N ASN A 83 23.78 26.28 8.48
CA ASN A 83 24.54 26.08 9.72
C ASN A 83 24.56 24.63 10.25
N LEU A 84 24.10 23.63 9.49
CA LEU A 84 24.06 22.23 9.96
C LEU A 84 25.13 21.38 9.27
N ILE A 85 26.08 20.86 10.06
CA ILE A 85 27.15 19.97 9.60
C ILE A 85 27.04 18.63 10.32
N LEU A 86 27.04 17.55 9.55
CA LEU A 86 27.03 16.18 10.07
C LEU A 86 28.43 15.58 9.93
N TYR A 87 29.12 15.39 11.04
CA TYR A 87 30.41 14.73 11.07
C TYR A 87 30.25 13.22 11.24
N TYR A 88 31.03 12.43 10.52
CA TYR A 88 31.05 10.97 10.63
C TYR A 88 32.46 10.45 10.85
N ASP A 89 32.57 9.32 11.54
CA ASP A 89 33.86 8.63 11.71
C ASP A 89 34.35 8.07 10.36
N GLN A 90 35.48 8.55 9.86
CA GLN A 90 36.05 8.20 8.56
C GLN A 90 36.38 6.71 8.44
N ASP A 91 36.78 6.07 9.54
CA ASP A 91 37.13 4.64 9.57
C ASP A 91 35.88 3.74 9.62
N CYS A 92 34.70 4.34 9.81
CA CYS A 92 33.43 3.66 9.89
C CYS A 92 32.59 3.85 8.61
N GLY A 93 32.69 2.89 7.69
CA GLY A 93 31.89 2.89 6.45
C GLY A 93 30.36 2.88 6.66
N PHE A 94 29.90 2.31 7.78
CA PHE A 94 28.48 2.36 8.18
C PHE A 94 28.05 3.78 8.58
N CYS A 95 28.88 4.48 9.35
CA CYS A 95 28.61 5.82 9.88
C CYS A 95 28.43 6.82 8.74
N ARG A 96 29.32 6.78 7.74
CA ARG A 96 29.18 7.58 6.51
C ARG A 96 27.84 7.35 5.80
N ARG A 97 27.41 6.10 5.66
CA ARG A 97 26.15 5.75 4.99
C ARG A 97 24.93 6.24 5.76
N MET A 98 24.93 6.06 7.08
CA MET A 98 23.85 6.52 7.94
C MET A 98 23.66 8.04 7.87
N VAL A 99 24.75 8.79 7.99
CA VAL A 99 24.71 10.25 7.87
C VAL A 99 24.22 10.70 6.49
N GLY A 100 24.60 9.99 5.42
CA GLY A 100 24.06 10.21 4.08
C GLY A 100 22.55 9.97 3.98
N VAL A 101 22.04 8.88 4.56
CA VAL A 101 20.60 8.58 4.59
C VAL A 101 19.84 9.67 5.36
N LEU A 102 20.36 10.09 6.51
CA LEU A 102 19.74 11.17 7.31
C LEU A 102 19.73 12.50 6.54
N ARG A 103 20.83 12.87 5.88
CA ARG A 103 20.89 14.05 5.02
C ARG A 103 19.83 14.01 3.92
N GLU A 104 19.70 12.91 3.18
CA GLU A 104 18.79 12.86 2.03
C GLU A 104 17.32 12.75 2.46
N PHE A 105 17.00 11.87 3.42
CA PHE A 105 15.60 11.56 3.74
C PHE A 105 15.03 12.41 4.89
N ALA A 106 15.85 12.77 5.88
CA ALA A 106 15.39 13.61 6.98
C ALA A 106 15.53 15.10 6.65
N LEU A 107 16.65 15.48 6.00
CA LEU A 107 16.99 16.88 5.73
C LEU A 107 16.84 17.30 4.26
N PHE A 108 16.41 16.40 3.37
CA PHE A 108 16.22 16.67 1.93
C PHE A 108 17.47 17.29 1.26
N GLY A 109 18.64 16.74 1.57
CA GLY A 109 19.92 17.17 1.02
C GLY A 109 20.56 18.37 1.74
N ARG A 110 19.90 18.93 2.76
CA ARG A 110 20.30 20.17 3.45
C ARG A 110 21.13 19.88 4.71
N ALA A 111 22.38 19.51 4.49
CA ALA A 111 23.45 19.54 5.47
C ALA A 111 24.77 19.30 4.74
N GLU A 112 25.85 19.86 5.26
CA GLU A 112 27.18 19.44 4.87
C GLU A 112 27.56 18.16 5.62
N ILE A 113 28.29 17.26 4.96
CA ILE A 113 28.82 16.05 5.59
C ILE A 113 30.35 16.13 5.56
N ARG A 114 30.98 16.02 6.72
CA ARG A 114 32.45 16.06 6.86
C ARG A 114 32.96 14.85 7.65
N PRO A 115 34.17 14.35 7.37
CA PRO A 115 34.80 13.38 8.27
C PRO A 115 35.22 14.07 9.57
N ILE A 116 35.05 13.40 10.71
CA ILE A 116 35.46 13.91 12.03
C ILE A 116 36.95 14.24 12.03
N GLN A 117 37.76 13.38 11.44
CA GLN A 117 39.23 13.50 11.37
C GLN A 117 39.73 14.70 10.55
N ALA A 118 38.86 15.36 9.77
CA ALA A 118 39.24 16.56 9.01
C ALA A 118 39.17 17.85 9.84
N ASP A 119 38.53 17.84 11.01
CA ASP A 119 38.41 19.00 11.89
C ASP A 119 39.04 18.70 13.26
N PRO A 120 40.18 19.34 13.61
CA PRO A 120 40.87 19.07 14.87
C PRO A 120 40.03 19.31 16.12
N VAL A 121 39.10 20.27 16.09
CA VAL A 121 38.24 20.59 17.24
C VAL A 121 37.21 19.49 17.44
N VAL A 122 36.54 19.08 16.36
CA VAL A 122 35.54 18.01 16.42
C VAL A 122 36.19 16.67 16.73
N HIS A 123 37.41 16.43 16.23
CA HIS A 123 38.17 15.22 16.53
C HIS A 123 38.50 15.13 18.03
N ALA A 124 39.00 16.22 18.63
CA ALA A 124 39.28 16.26 20.06
C ALA A 124 38.00 16.11 20.92
N LEU A 125 36.88 16.69 20.49
CA LEU A 125 35.59 16.50 21.18
C LEU A 125 35.13 15.04 21.12
N PHE A 126 35.22 14.41 19.94
CA PHE A 126 34.83 13.03 19.73
C PHE A 126 35.66 12.04 20.56
N ASP A 127 36.97 12.28 20.69
CA ASP A 127 37.87 11.42 21.48
C ASP A 127 37.62 11.51 22.99
N ASN A 128 37.11 12.65 23.48
CA ASN A 128 36.83 12.88 24.90
C ASN A 128 35.44 12.40 25.34
N GLU A 129 34.59 11.99 24.40
CA GLU A 129 33.21 11.61 24.68
C GLU A 129 32.99 10.09 24.57
N ALA A 130 31.92 9.61 25.20
CA ALA A 130 31.52 8.20 25.14
C ALA A 130 31.42 7.69 23.69
N PRO A 131 31.52 6.37 23.42
CA PRO A 131 31.61 5.82 22.06
C PRO A 131 30.44 6.28 21.19
N SER A 132 30.71 7.30 20.38
CA SER A 132 29.82 7.84 19.37
C SER A 132 30.26 7.35 18.00
N SER A 133 29.41 7.55 17.01
CA SER A 133 29.64 7.23 15.61
C SER A 133 29.53 8.46 14.70
N TRP A 134 29.12 9.61 15.25
CA TRP A 134 28.90 10.86 14.54
C TRP A 134 28.82 12.05 15.49
N VAL A 135 28.92 13.27 14.95
CA VAL A 135 28.69 14.53 15.66
C VAL A 135 27.80 15.42 14.79
N VAL A 136 26.82 16.09 15.38
CA VAL A 136 25.96 17.06 14.69
C VAL A 136 26.30 18.46 15.19
N GLN A 137 26.74 19.33 14.29
CA GLN A 137 27.02 20.73 14.59
C GLN A 137 25.89 21.61 14.09
N GLN A 138 25.37 22.48 14.96
CA GLN A 138 24.43 23.55 14.60
C GLN A 138 24.97 24.90 15.09
N GLY A 139 25.54 25.69 14.17
CA GLY A 139 26.28 26.90 14.54
C GLY A 139 27.47 26.54 15.44
N GLU A 140 27.49 27.08 16.66
CA GLU A 140 28.54 26.80 17.67
C GLU A 140 28.25 25.58 18.57
N HIS A 141 27.07 24.96 18.46
CA HIS A 141 26.68 23.86 19.33
C HIS A 141 26.99 22.51 18.69
N TYR A 142 27.61 21.61 19.46
CA TYR A 142 27.92 20.23 19.06
C TYR A 142 27.05 19.26 19.87
N VAL A 143 26.41 18.32 19.18
CA VAL A 143 25.49 17.36 19.78
C VAL A 143 25.83 15.95 19.31
N PHE A 144 25.71 14.98 20.21
CA PHE A 144 26.19 13.62 20.03
C PHE A 144 25.08 12.58 20.16
N ALA A 145 25.39 11.34 19.81
CA ALA A 145 24.55 10.18 20.05
C ALA A 145 23.07 10.33 19.61
N GLY A 146 22.13 9.97 20.50
CA GLY A 146 20.69 10.06 20.26
C GLY A 146 20.16 11.49 20.24
N GLU A 147 20.81 12.41 20.96
CA GLU A 147 20.46 13.83 20.95
C GLU A 147 20.71 14.46 19.58
N GLY A 148 21.81 14.09 18.91
CA GLY A 148 22.10 14.52 17.54
C GLY A 148 21.03 14.02 16.56
N LEU A 149 20.52 12.80 16.78
CA LEU A 149 19.46 12.24 15.95
C LEU A 149 18.15 12.98 16.17
N TRP A 150 17.83 13.29 17.43
CA TRP A 150 16.69 14.12 17.77
C TRP A 150 16.77 15.51 17.13
N LEU A 151 17.95 16.15 17.16
CA LEU A 151 18.17 17.44 16.50
C LEU A 151 17.90 17.35 15.00
N VAL A 152 18.47 16.36 14.31
CA VAL A 152 18.22 16.14 12.87
C VAL A 152 16.74 15.90 12.58
N LEU A 153 16.05 15.12 13.42
CA LEU A 153 14.61 14.86 13.27
C LEU A 153 13.76 16.11 13.53
N ARG A 154 14.15 16.99 14.46
CA ARG A 154 13.48 18.29 14.68
C ARG A 154 13.68 19.24 13.50
N GLN A 155 14.83 19.17 12.85
CA GLN A 155 15.13 19.93 11.64
C GLN A 155 14.44 19.30 10.41
N SER A 156 13.94 18.08 10.47
CA SER A 156 13.22 17.49 9.35
C SER A 156 11.95 18.29 9.01
N PRO A 157 11.60 18.52 7.73
CA PRO A 157 10.33 19.15 7.37
C PRO A 157 9.08 18.38 7.86
N TRP A 158 9.24 17.09 8.20
CA TRP A 158 8.18 16.27 8.81
C TRP A 158 7.99 16.58 10.31
N SER A 159 8.90 17.31 10.93
CA SER A 159 8.94 17.56 12.38
C SER A 159 7.74 18.36 12.87
N ALA A 160 7.17 19.25 12.04
CA ALA A 160 5.96 19.99 12.35
C ALA A 160 4.75 19.08 12.64
N TRP A 161 4.74 17.87 12.05
CA TRP A 161 3.69 16.87 12.26
C TRP A 161 4.07 15.86 13.36
N SER A 162 5.34 15.43 13.43
CA SER A 162 5.77 14.37 14.35
C SER A 162 6.12 14.85 15.77
N THR A 163 6.68 16.05 15.94
CA THR A 163 7.08 16.57 17.26
C THR A 163 5.89 17.02 18.12
N ARG A 164 4.72 17.25 17.49
CA ARG A 164 3.48 17.62 18.18
C ARG A 164 2.85 16.47 19.00
N PHE A 165 3.15 15.22 18.64
CA PHE A 165 2.58 14.03 19.28
C PHE A 165 3.58 13.24 20.13
N LEU A 166 4.86 13.60 20.08
CA LEU A 166 5.93 12.91 20.78
C LEU A 166 6.37 13.71 22.02
N SER A 167 6.26 13.13 23.21
CA SER A 167 6.87 13.72 24.40
C SER A 167 8.39 13.72 24.24
N GLU A 168 9.03 14.89 24.32
CA GLU A 168 10.47 15.06 24.07
C GLU A 168 11.31 14.07 24.90
N VAL A 169 10.97 13.87 26.17
CA VAL A 169 11.74 13.03 27.12
C VAL A 169 11.72 11.54 26.78
N LYS A 170 10.54 10.94 26.55
CA LYS A 170 10.44 9.50 26.22
C LYS A 170 11.06 9.19 24.84
N THR A 171 10.98 10.15 23.93
CA THR A 171 11.52 10.02 22.58
C THR A 171 13.04 10.03 22.62
N LEU A 172 13.65 10.97 23.36
CA LEU A 172 15.09 11.05 23.52
C LEU A 172 15.67 9.75 24.11
N ALA A 173 15.12 9.26 25.22
CA ALA A 173 15.57 8.02 25.86
C ALA A 173 15.48 6.78 24.92
N SER A 174 14.43 6.74 24.09
CA SER A 174 14.27 5.68 23.08
C SER A 174 15.30 5.81 21.96
N LEU A 175 15.60 7.03 21.50
CA LEU A 175 16.61 7.32 20.49
C LEU A 175 18.02 7.02 21.01
N GLU A 176 18.33 7.34 22.26
CA GLU A 176 19.60 6.96 22.90
C GLU A 176 19.75 5.44 22.99
N SER A 177 18.71 4.73 23.41
CA SER A 177 18.70 3.27 23.47
C SER A 177 18.93 2.63 22.09
N LEU A 178 18.26 3.16 21.07
CA LEU A 178 18.44 2.76 19.68
C LEU A 178 19.87 3.06 19.20
N TYR A 179 20.38 4.25 19.50
CA TYR A 179 21.71 4.68 19.12
C TYR A 179 22.79 3.79 19.75
N ALA A 180 22.69 3.52 21.05
CA ALA A 180 23.58 2.61 21.76
C ALA A 180 23.53 1.18 21.19
N TRP A 181 22.37 0.71 20.73
CA TRP A 181 22.27 -0.55 20.00
C TRP A 181 23.01 -0.50 18.66
N VAL A 182 22.82 0.56 17.88
CA VAL A 182 23.49 0.77 16.59
C VAL A 182 25.01 0.81 16.73
N VAL A 183 25.53 1.57 17.69
CA VAL A 183 26.97 1.65 17.98
C VAL A 183 27.54 0.27 18.33
N ARG A 184 26.86 -0.50 19.18
CA ARG A 184 27.28 -1.87 19.54
C ARG A 184 27.31 -2.83 18.34
N HIS A 185 26.41 -2.66 17.37
CA HIS A 185 26.29 -3.54 16.20
C HIS A 185 26.95 -2.97 14.93
N ARG A 186 27.68 -1.85 15.04
CA ARG A 186 28.30 -1.15 13.89
C ARG A 186 29.10 -2.05 12.93
N PRO A 187 29.88 -3.06 13.36
CA PRO A 187 30.66 -3.87 12.43
C PRO A 187 29.78 -4.83 11.61
N GLN A 188 28.75 -5.39 12.25
CA GLN A 188 27.78 -6.27 11.59
C GLN A 188 26.93 -5.49 10.60
N LEU A 189 26.40 -4.33 11.02
CA LEU A 189 25.65 -3.41 10.16
C LEU A 189 26.51 -2.91 8.99
N GLY A 190 27.81 -2.66 9.22
CA GLY A 190 28.77 -2.30 8.18
C GLY A 190 28.89 -3.36 7.09
N ARG A 191 28.98 -4.65 7.46
CA ARG A 191 29.02 -5.78 6.51
C ARG A 191 27.70 -5.93 5.76
N LEU A 192 26.57 -5.87 6.47
CA LEU A 192 25.23 -6.00 5.88
C LEU A 192 24.88 -4.87 4.90
N THR A 193 25.42 -3.68 5.11
CA THR A 193 25.15 -2.49 4.28
C THR A 193 26.24 -2.20 3.26
N ALA A 194 27.28 -3.03 3.17
CA ALA A 194 28.41 -2.79 2.26
C ALA A 194 27.99 -2.73 0.78
N TRP A 195 26.98 -3.52 0.38
CA TRP A 195 26.45 -3.57 -0.99
C TRP A 195 25.77 -2.28 -1.44
N ILE A 196 25.32 -1.43 -0.51
CA ILE A 196 24.67 -0.15 -0.81
C ILE A 196 25.68 0.82 -1.45
N GLY A 197 26.98 0.62 -1.18
CA GLY A 197 28.08 1.45 -1.70
C GLY A 197 28.03 2.90 -1.20
N SER A 198 29.15 3.61 -1.30
CA SER A 198 29.19 5.07 -1.15
C SER A 198 29.17 5.69 -2.54
N ARG A 199 28.00 5.73 -3.17
CA ARG A 199 27.88 6.41 -4.47
C ARG A 199 28.02 7.93 -4.24
N PRO A 200 28.83 8.64 -5.04
CA PRO A 200 28.88 10.09 -4.97
C PRO A 200 27.49 10.65 -5.31
N PHE A 201 27.04 11.63 -4.53
CA PHE A 201 25.79 12.33 -4.73
C PHE A 201 26.07 13.77 -5.23
N PRO A 202 25.34 14.29 -6.23
CA PRO A 202 24.29 13.62 -6.99
C PRO A 202 24.86 12.44 -7.82
N PRO A 203 24.07 11.36 -8.02
CA PRO A 203 24.50 10.27 -8.87
C PRO A 203 24.81 10.86 -10.25
N LYS A 204 26.08 10.86 -10.65
CA LYS A 204 26.42 11.21 -12.03
C LYS A 204 25.70 10.20 -12.91
N ALA A 205 24.80 10.69 -13.78
CA ALA A 205 24.14 9.86 -14.77
C ALA A 205 25.20 9.41 -15.78
N VAL A 206 25.90 8.33 -15.44
CA VAL A 206 26.79 7.67 -16.38
C VAL A 206 25.88 6.88 -17.31
N PRO A 207 25.88 7.16 -18.64
CA PRO A 207 25.11 6.38 -19.60
C PRO A 207 25.55 4.92 -19.51
N ASN A 208 24.75 4.11 -18.82
CA ASN A 208 25.05 2.70 -18.64
C ASN A 208 24.25 1.93 -19.67
N GLN A 209 24.92 1.60 -20.79
CA GLN A 209 24.34 0.85 -21.89
C GLN A 209 23.64 -0.43 -21.40
N TYR A 210 24.21 -1.14 -20.43
CA TYR A 210 23.60 -2.33 -19.85
C TYR A 210 22.25 -2.02 -19.20
N LEU A 211 22.15 -0.98 -18.35
CA LEU A 211 20.88 -0.60 -17.72
C LEU A 211 19.86 -0.11 -18.76
N SER A 212 20.30 0.64 -19.78
CA SER A 212 19.45 1.06 -20.89
C SER A 212 18.91 -0.12 -21.69
N THR A 213 19.74 -1.13 -21.96
CA THR A 213 19.32 -2.37 -22.63
C THR A 213 18.31 -3.15 -21.78
N VAL A 214 18.57 -3.30 -20.47
CA VAL A 214 17.62 -3.95 -19.55
C VAL A 214 16.28 -3.22 -19.53
N ALA A 215 16.31 -1.88 -19.42
CA ALA A 215 15.09 -1.07 -19.45
C ALA A 215 14.32 -1.22 -20.76
N LEU A 216 15.02 -1.19 -21.90
CA LEU A 216 14.42 -1.38 -23.22
C LEU A 216 13.76 -2.77 -23.34
N VAL A 217 14.43 -3.83 -22.89
CA VAL A 217 13.86 -5.19 -22.88
C VAL A 217 12.59 -5.24 -22.04
N LEU A 218 12.59 -4.64 -20.85
CA LEU A 218 11.39 -4.58 -20.00
C LEU A 218 10.24 -3.83 -20.68
N VAL A 219 10.52 -2.69 -21.32
CA VAL A 219 9.52 -1.93 -22.08
C VAL A 219 8.95 -2.77 -23.22
N VAL A 220 9.81 -3.42 -24.03
CA VAL A 220 9.37 -4.28 -25.13
C VAL A 220 8.51 -5.43 -24.62
N LEU A 221 8.88 -6.07 -23.51
CA LEU A 221 8.11 -7.15 -22.89
C LEU A 221 6.73 -6.67 -22.42
N VAL A 222 6.65 -5.53 -21.73
CA VAL A 222 5.39 -4.96 -21.24
C VAL A 222 4.50 -4.51 -22.40
N VAL A 223 5.05 -3.83 -23.40
CA VAL A 223 4.32 -3.39 -24.59
C VAL A 223 3.81 -4.60 -25.37
N GLY A 224 4.68 -5.59 -25.62
CA GLY A 224 4.31 -6.83 -26.30
C GLY A 224 3.20 -7.60 -25.58
N TYR A 225 3.26 -7.68 -24.24
CA TYR A 225 2.21 -8.30 -23.45
C TYR A 225 0.87 -7.57 -23.57
N ASN A 226 0.88 -6.22 -23.53
CA ASN A 226 -0.32 -5.40 -23.72
C ASN A 226 -0.89 -5.52 -25.14
N LEU A 227 -0.04 -5.47 -26.17
CA LEU A 227 -0.45 -5.66 -27.57
C LEU A 227 -1.07 -7.04 -27.78
N ARG A 228 -0.46 -8.09 -27.23
CA ARG A 228 -1.03 -9.44 -27.26
C ARG A 228 -2.39 -9.47 -26.57
N TYR A 229 -2.49 -8.93 -25.37
CA TYR A 229 -3.73 -8.94 -24.60
C TYR A 229 -4.86 -8.18 -25.32
N SER A 230 -4.56 -7.06 -25.98
CA SER A 230 -5.57 -6.22 -26.64
C SER A 230 -5.92 -6.67 -28.06
N PHE A 231 -4.92 -7.04 -28.87
CA PHE A 231 -5.09 -7.25 -30.32
C PHE A 231 -4.80 -8.69 -30.78
N PHE A 232 -3.93 -9.44 -30.09
CA PHE A 232 -3.48 -10.77 -30.53
C PHE A 232 -3.78 -11.86 -29.49
N LYS A 233 -5.02 -11.90 -28.98
CA LYS A 233 -5.43 -12.84 -27.92
C LYS A 233 -5.25 -14.31 -28.31
N GLU A 234 -5.38 -14.61 -29.60
CA GLU A 234 -5.25 -15.96 -30.17
C GLU A 234 -3.81 -16.48 -30.14
N VAL A 235 -2.81 -15.61 -30.02
CA VAL A 235 -1.41 -16.03 -29.92
C VAL A 235 -1.20 -16.67 -28.54
N PRO A 236 -0.90 -17.98 -28.44
CA PRO A 236 -0.72 -18.63 -27.15
C PRO A 236 0.51 -18.08 -26.42
N LEU A 237 0.38 -17.85 -25.11
CA LEU A 237 1.51 -17.47 -24.28
C LEU A 237 2.11 -18.75 -23.65
N PRO A 238 3.39 -19.08 -23.89
CA PRO A 238 4.02 -20.25 -23.27
C PRO A 238 3.87 -20.22 -21.75
N SER A 239 3.64 -21.39 -21.14
CA SER A 239 3.38 -21.49 -19.69
C SER A 239 4.53 -20.92 -18.85
N SER A 240 5.79 -21.07 -19.29
CA SER A 240 6.96 -20.50 -18.63
C SER A 240 6.91 -18.97 -18.58
N VAL A 241 6.57 -18.32 -19.71
CA VAL A 241 6.43 -16.86 -19.80
C VAL A 241 5.26 -16.38 -18.95
N LYS A 242 4.12 -17.10 -19.00
CA LYS A 242 2.96 -16.79 -18.15
C LYS A 242 3.32 -16.84 -16.67
N THR A 243 4.00 -17.91 -16.22
CA THR A 243 4.43 -18.08 -14.83
C THR A 243 5.39 -16.98 -14.42
N LEU A 244 6.36 -16.62 -15.28
CA LEU A 244 7.29 -15.53 -15.02
C LEU A 244 6.57 -14.19 -14.83
N PHE A 245 5.66 -13.84 -15.74
CA PHE A 245 4.91 -12.58 -15.65
C PHE A 245 4.04 -12.54 -14.40
N VAL A 246 3.36 -13.63 -14.05
CA VAL A 246 2.54 -13.70 -12.83
C VAL A 246 3.40 -13.63 -11.57
N ALA A 247 4.55 -14.31 -11.55
CA ALA A 247 5.48 -14.29 -10.41
C ALA A 247 6.04 -12.88 -10.17
N LEU A 248 6.36 -12.15 -11.25
CA LEU A 248 6.83 -10.78 -11.20
C LEU A 248 5.71 -9.74 -11.10
N ARG A 249 4.43 -10.17 -11.09
CA ARG A 249 3.24 -9.29 -11.12
C ARG A 249 3.24 -8.31 -12.31
N LEU A 250 3.81 -8.73 -13.43
CA LEU A 250 3.79 -8.02 -14.71
C LEU A 250 2.59 -8.38 -15.56
N ASP A 251 1.77 -9.34 -15.14
CA ASP A 251 0.52 -9.69 -15.81
C ASP A 251 -0.46 -8.50 -15.84
N GLN A 252 -0.88 -8.11 -17.05
CA GLN A 252 -1.77 -6.98 -17.28
C GLN A 252 -3.20 -7.43 -17.61
N HIS A 253 -4.20 -6.74 -17.06
CA HIS A 253 -5.61 -7.01 -17.30
C HIS A 253 -6.42 -5.72 -17.39
N TRP A 254 -6.84 -5.35 -18.60
CA TRP A 254 -7.52 -4.07 -18.90
C TRP A 254 -8.97 -4.28 -19.36
N ASN A 255 -9.81 -4.89 -18.52
CA ASN A 255 -11.21 -5.16 -18.85
C ASN A 255 -12.18 -4.79 -17.72
N MET A 256 -11.77 -3.90 -16.82
CA MET A 256 -12.51 -3.61 -15.58
C MET A 256 -13.98 -3.23 -15.86
N PHE A 257 -14.25 -2.50 -16.95
CA PHE A 257 -15.62 -2.09 -17.34
C PHE A 257 -15.96 -2.34 -18.82
N SER A 258 -15.14 -3.11 -19.55
CA SER A 258 -15.26 -3.25 -21.01
C SER A 258 -14.91 -4.66 -21.49
N PRO A 259 -15.55 -5.16 -22.57
CA PRO A 259 -16.65 -4.54 -23.30
C PRO A 259 -18.03 -4.82 -22.68
N ARG A 260 -18.10 -5.76 -21.72
CA ARG A 260 -19.36 -6.18 -21.09
C ARG A 260 -19.19 -6.14 -19.57
N PRO A 261 -19.53 -5.00 -18.91
CA PRO A 261 -19.49 -4.93 -17.47
C PRO A 261 -20.46 -5.95 -16.85
N SER A 262 -20.21 -6.34 -15.59
CA SER A 262 -21.13 -7.21 -14.85
C SER A 262 -22.51 -6.55 -14.77
N LYS A 263 -23.56 -7.34 -15.01
CA LYS A 263 -24.97 -6.95 -14.82
C LYS A 263 -25.59 -7.60 -13.59
N ASP A 264 -24.81 -8.42 -12.90
CA ASP A 264 -25.21 -9.11 -11.69
C ASP A 264 -24.67 -8.31 -10.50
N ASP A 265 -25.56 -8.03 -9.54
CA ASP A 265 -25.28 -7.47 -8.22
C ASP A 265 -25.97 -8.33 -7.15
N GLY A 266 -25.71 -8.09 -5.88
CA GLY A 266 -26.42 -8.81 -4.82
C GLY A 266 -25.74 -8.80 -3.46
N TRP A 267 -26.41 -9.45 -2.51
CA TRP A 267 -25.93 -9.58 -1.13
C TRP A 267 -26.06 -11.02 -0.64
N PHE A 268 -25.32 -11.32 0.44
CA PHE A 268 -25.40 -12.62 1.09
C PHE A 268 -26.47 -12.61 2.18
N VAL A 269 -27.05 -13.77 2.42
CA VAL A 269 -27.92 -14.04 3.57
C VAL A 269 -27.57 -15.43 4.08
N MET A 270 -27.23 -15.55 5.37
CA MET A 270 -26.77 -16.81 5.97
C MET A 270 -27.66 -17.21 7.14
N GLU A 271 -28.74 -17.91 6.83
CA GLU A 271 -29.67 -18.44 7.84
C GLU A 271 -29.08 -19.72 8.44
N GLY A 272 -29.00 -19.78 9.76
CA GLY A 272 -28.58 -20.96 10.51
C GLY A 272 -29.55 -21.32 11.62
N GLU A 273 -29.29 -22.48 12.20
CA GLU A 273 -30.04 -23.02 13.33
C GLU A 273 -29.06 -23.50 14.39
N LEU A 274 -29.38 -23.19 15.65
CA LEU A 274 -28.62 -23.67 16.80
C LEU A 274 -29.13 -25.02 17.28
N SER A 275 -28.42 -25.65 18.21
CA SER A 275 -28.77 -26.97 18.75
C SER A 275 -30.10 -27.02 19.50
N ASP A 276 -30.64 -25.87 19.91
CA ASP A 276 -31.94 -25.71 20.56
C ASP A 276 -33.06 -25.29 19.57
N GLY A 277 -32.77 -25.24 18.27
CA GLY A 277 -33.71 -24.79 17.24
C GLY A 277 -33.80 -23.27 17.07
N THR A 278 -33.07 -22.48 17.86
CA THR A 278 -33.09 -21.02 17.73
C THR A 278 -32.51 -20.59 16.38
N PRO A 279 -33.21 -19.76 15.59
CA PRO A 279 -32.67 -19.21 14.35
C PRO A 279 -31.55 -18.21 14.63
N ILE A 280 -30.59 -18.15 13.70
CA ILE A 280 -29.42 -17.28 13.81
C ILE A 280 -29.00 -16.70 12.44
N ASP A 281 -28.64 -15.42 12.42
CA ASP A 281 -27.82 -14.83 11.37
C ASP A 281 -26.35 -15.22 11.58
N VAL A 282 -25.91 -16.24 10.84
CA VAL A 282 -24.56 -16.79 10.95
C VAL A 282 -23.50 -15.79 10.51
N TYR A 283 -23.83 -14.88 9.60
CA TYR A 283 -22.89 -13.90 9.07
C TYR A 283 -22.64 -12.77 10.06
N ARG A 284 -23.70 -12.24 10.67
CA ARG A 284 -23.62 -11.18 11.69
C ARG A 284 -23.34 -11.70 13.11
N LEU A 285 -23.41 -13.02 13.31
CA LEU A 285 -23.33 -13.67 14.62
C LEU A 285 -24.42 -13.17 15.58
N GLN A 286 -25.63 -12.95 15.07
CA GLN A 286 -26.77 -12.41 15.81
C GLN A 286 -27.91 -13.42 15.89
N LEU A 287 -28.44 -13.63 17.10
CA LEU A 287 -29.64 -14.47 17.30
C LEU A 287 -30.86 -13.81 16.65
N GLY A 288 -31.73 -14.63 16.06
CA GLY A 288 -32.95 -14.19 15.40
C GLY A 288 -33.03 -14.59 13.93
N GLU A 289 -34.17 -14.28 13.31
CA GLU A 289 -34.38 -14.51 11.89
C GLU A 289 -33.56 -13.56 11.02
N VAL A 290 -33.15 -14.05 9.85
CA VAL A 290 -32.45 -13.23 8.86
C VAL A 290 -33.45 -12.46 7.99
N SER A 291 -33.12 -11.22 7.66
CA SER A 291 -33.84 -10.48 6.62
C SER A 291 -33.30 -10.84 5.24
N PHE A 292 -34.21 -11.09 4.30
CA PHE A 292 -33.88 -11.27 2.88
C PHE A 292 -33.91 -9.97 2.09
N GLU A 293 -34.36 -8.88 2.70
CA GLU A 293 -34.38 -7.54 2.11
C GLU A 293 -32.96 -7.05 1.80
N LYS A 294 -32.87 -6.10 0.87
CA LYS A 294 -31.60 -5.45 0.53
C LYS A 294 -31.11 -4.63 1.74
N PRO A 295 -29.84 -4.76 2.16
CA PRO A 295 -29.29 -3.90 3.19
C PRO A 295 -29.31 -2.43 2.76
N ASP A 296 -29.63 -1.53 3.68
CA ASP A 296 -29.66 -0.07 3.43
C ASP A 296 -28.30 0.45 2.95
N ASP A 297 -27.21 -0.07 3.54
CA ASP A 297 -25.84 0.18 3.10
C ASP A 297 -25.13 -1.14 2.69
N PRO A 298 -25.12 -1.47 1.39
CA PRO A 298 -24.41 -2.64 0.88
C PRO A 298 -22.89 -2.59 1.07
N SER A 299 -22.31 -1.39 1.22
CA SER A 299 -20.86 -1.22 1.37
C SER A 299 -20.40 -1.57 2.78
N ALA A 300 -21.14 -1.13 3.80
CA ALA A 300 -20.90 -1.47 5.21
C ALA A 300 -21.28 -2.90 5.57
N TYR A 301 -22.04 -3.60 4.71
CA TYR A 301 -22.40 -5.02 4.91
C TYR A 301 -21.16 -5.94 5.00
N TYR A 302 -20.03 -5.55 4.42
CA TYR A 302 -18.79 -6.33 4.45
C TYR A 302 -17.76 -5.72 5.41
N PRO A 303 -17.09 -6.52 6.27
CA PRO A 303 -16.13 -5.98 7.25
C PRO A 303 -15.00 -5.16 6.64
N ASN A 304 -14.54 -5.56 5.44
CA ASN A 304 -13.57 -4.80 4.65
C ASN A 304 -13.60 -5.24 3.18
N GLN A 305 -12.86 -4.53 2.33
CA GLN A 305 -12.81 -4.79 0.89
C GLN A 305 -12.26 -6.18 0.52
N ARG A 306 -11.42 -6.80 1.36
CA ARG A 306 -10.93 -8.17 1.13
C ARG A 306 -12.05 -9.18 1.34
N TRP A 307 -12.83 -9.03 2.41
CA TRP A 307 -14.02 -9.85 2.67
C TRP A 307 -15.07 -9.66 1.58
N ARG A 308 -15.34 -8.42 1.18
CA ARG A 308 -16.22 -8.11 0.03
C ARG A 308 -15.76 -8.85 -1.21
N LYS A 309 -14.47 -8.75 -1.58
CA LYS A 309 -13.94 -9.42 -2.78
C LYS A 309 -14.01 -10.94 -2.68
N TYR A 310 -13.71 -11.50 -1.51
CA TYR A 310 -13.80 -12.94 -1.27
C TYR A 310 -15.24 -13.45 -1.41
N LEU A 311 -16.20 -12.81 -0.76
CA LEU A 311 -17.60 -13.20 -0.79
C LEU A 311 -18.23 -12.98 -2.18
N MET A 312 -17.95 -11.86 -2.83
CA MET A 312 -18.39 -11.62 -4.22
C MET A 312 -17.84 -12.65 -5.22
N ASN A 313 -16.71 -13.28 -4.92
CA ASN A 313 -16.23 -14.41 -5.71
C ASN A 313 -16.94 -15.73 -5.31
N LEU A 314 -17.25 -15.93 -4.03
CA LEU A 314 -17.75 -17.19 -3.48
C LEU A 314 -19.05 -17.70 -4.14
N TRP A 315 -19.93 -16.79 -4.58
CA TRP A 315 -21.18 -17.17 -5.26
C TRP A 315 -20.96 -17.70 -6.68
N LEU A 316 -19.86 -17.32 -7.35
CA LEU A 316 -19.57 -17.74 -8.71
C LEU A 316 -19.28 -19.25 -8.79
N LYS A 317 -19.78 -19.90 -9.84
CA LYS A 317 -19.61 -21.34 -10.08
C LYS A 317 -18.13 -21.77 -10.09
N LYS A 318 -17.24 -20.93 -10.65
CA LYS A 318 -15.78 -21.19 -10.71
C LYS A 318 -15.09 -21.25 -9.35
N TYR A 319 -15.72 -20.74 -8.29
CA TYR A 319 -15.16 -20.69 -6.94
C TYR A 319 -15.95 -21.57 -5.96
N LYS A 320 -16.73 -22.53 -6.46
CA LYS A 320 -17.56 -23.42 -5.63
C LYS A 320 -16.77 -24.19 -4.56
N ASP A 321 -15.53 -24.58 -4.86
CA ASP A 321 -14.73 -25.42 -3.97
C ASP A 321 -14.30 -24.69 -2.69
N TYR A 322 -14.31 -23.34 -2.71
CA TYR A 322 -14.01 -22.52 -1.54
C TYR A 322 -15.17 -22.46 -0.51
N ARG A 323 -16.39 -22.83 -0.90
CA ARG A 323 -17.59 -22.76 -0.03
C ARG A 323 -17.51 -23.68 1.17
N LEU A 324 -16.90 -24.86 1.01
CA LEU A 324 -16.65 -25.79 2.10
C LEU A 324 -15.75 -25.16 3.18
N HIS A 325 -14.66 -24.51 2.75
CA HIS A 325 -13.70 -23.90 3.67
C HIS A 325 -14.30 -22.70 4.40
N TYR A 326 -15.06 -21.88 3.69
CA TYR A 326 -15.80 -20.78 4.31
C TYR A 326 -16.84 -21.30 5.30
N GLY A 327 -17.58 -22.35 4.95
CA GLY A 327 -18.54 -22.97 5.85
C GLY A 327 -17.89 -23.47 7.14
N ARG A 328 -16.76 -24.18 7.03
CA ARG A 328 -15.98 -24.64 8.19
C ARG A 328 -15.46 -23.48 9.03
N TYR A 329 -15.08 -22.37 8.41
CA TYR A 329 -14.67 -21.16 9.10
C TYR A 329 -15.81 -20.58 9.95
N LEU A 330 -17.02 -20.46 9.40
CA LEU A 330 -18.20 -19.99 10.13
C LEU A 330 -18.56 -20.90 11.32
N CYS A 331 -18.51 -22.22 11.13
CA CYS A 331 -18.69 -23.17 12.24
C CYS A 331 -17.67 -22.96 13.36
N ARG A 332 -16.38 -22.79 13.02
CA ARG A 332 -15.35 -22.52 14.01
C ARG A 332 -15.59 -21.17 14.69
N GLN A 333 -15.88 -20.13 13.92
CA GLN A 333 -16.11 -18.78 14.44
C GLN A 333 -17.24 -18.74 15.48
N TRP A 334 -18.33 -19.48 15.27
CA TRP A 334 -19.40 -19.57 16.26
C TRP A 334 -19.07 -20.53 17.42
N ASN A 335 -18.51 -21.70 17.11
CA ASN A 335 -18.34 -22.80 18.08
C ASN A 335 -17.01 -22.77 18.88
N SER A 336 -16.06 -21.86 18.58
CA SER A 336 -14.74 -21.82 19.26
C SER A 336 -14.64 -20.85 20.46
N GLY A 337 -15.71 -20.14 20.81
CA GLY A 337 -15.74 -19.21 21.95
C GLY A 337 -15.68 -19.94 23.30
N GLU A 338 -15.04 -19.29 24.29
CA GLU A 338 -14.34 -19.91 25.44
C GLU A 338 -15.20 -20.45 26.60
N THR A 339 -16.51 -20.27 26.58
CA THR A 339 -17.42 -20.96 27.51
C THR A 339 -18.66 -21.32 26.74
N GLU A 340 -18.99 -22.62 26.77
CA GLU A 340 -20.08 -23.26 26.04
C GLU A 340 -21.27 -22.31 25.86
N ARG A 341 -21.38 -21.71 24.66
CA ARG A 341 -22.70 -21.36 24.17
C ARG A 341 -23.44 -22.68 24.19
N GLU A 342 -24.35 -22.87 25.14
CA GLU A 342 -25.22 -24.06 25.27
C GLU A 342 -25.87 -24.42 23.93
N ARG A 343 -25.90 -23.45 23.02
CA ARG A 343 -26.46 -23.46 21.67
C ARG A 343 -25.35 -23.48 20.62
N LYS A 344 -24.93 -24.69 20.22
CA LYS A 344 -23.95 -24.88 19.13
C LYS A 344 -24.62 -24.65 17.78
N LEU A 345 -23.90 -24.07 16.82
CA LEU A 345 -24.37 -23.97 15.44
C LEU A 345 -24.33 -25.37 14.80
N THR A 346 -25.49 -25.90 14.41
CA THR A 346 -25.61 -27.27 13.88
C THR A 346 -25.54 -27.28 12.36
N ALA A 347 -26.32 -26.43 11.71
CA ALA A 347 -26.41 -26.31 10.26
C ALA A 347 -26.77 -24.88 9.83
N PHE A 348 -26.43 -24.54 8.59
CA PHE A 348 -26.83 -23.29 7.97
C PHE A 348 -26.83 -23.37 6.45
N ARG A 349 -27.48 -22.38 5.83
CA ARG A 349 -27.52 -22.20 4.38
C ARG A 349 -26.92 -20.86 4.02
N ILE A 350 -26.12 -20.84 2.96
CA ILE A 350 -25.59 -19.61 2.38
C ILE A 350 -26.43 -19.30 1.14
N HIS A 351 -27.17 -18.20 1.20
CA HIS A 351 -27.94 -17.66 0.10
C HIS A 351 -27.24 -16.44 -0.49
N PHE A 352 -27.29 -16.33 -1.81
CA PHE A 352 -26.95 -15.12 -2.54
C PHE A 352 -28.23 -14.56 -3.14
N MET A 353 -28.60 -13.36 -2.73
CA MET A 353 -29.75 -12.62 -3.23
C MET A 353 -29.30 -11.88 -4.49
N LEU A 354 -29.56 -12.49 -5.65
CA LEU A 354 -29.11 -11.97 -6.93
C LEU A 354 -30.04 -10.88 -7.42
N GLU A 355 -29.48 -9.70 -7.61
CA GLU A 355 -30.13 -8.54 -8.20
C GLU A 355 -29.59 -8.33 -9.62
N ARG A 356 -30.49 -8.03 -10.55
CA ARG A 356 -30.12 -7.62 -11.92
C ARG A 356 -30.74 -6.26 -12.20
N PRO A 357 -29.98 -5.18 -11.99
CA PRO A 357 -30.46 -3.83 -12.25
C PRO A 357 -30.96 -3.73 -13.70
N GLY A 358 -32.09 -3.04 -13.86
CA GLY A 358 -32.59 -2.70 -15.18
C GLY A 358 -31.63 -1.78 -15.92
N LEU A 359 -31.69 -1.78 -17.26
CA LEU A 359 -31.05 -0.72 -18.04
C LEU A 359 -31.76 0.62 -17.75
N PRO A 360 -31.13 1.77 -18.02
CA PRO A 360 -31.81 3.06 -17.90
C PRO A 360 -33.16 3.06 -18.63
N GLY A 361 -34.24 3.36 -17.90
CA GLY A 361 -35.61 3.32 -18.42
C GLY A 361 -36.30 1.95 -18.42
N GLN A 362 -35.65 0.89 -17.93
CA GLN A 362 -36.23 -0.44 -17.76
C GLN A 362 -36.36 -0.79 -16.27
N PRO A 363 -37.46 -1.45 -15.86
CA PRO A 363 -37.59 -1.91 -14.47
C PRO A 363 -36.53 -2.95 -14.14
N ALA A 364 -36.10 -2.98 -12.88
CA ALA A 364 -35.23 -4.03 -12.37
C ALA A 364 -35.93 -5.38 -12.41
N LYS A 365 -35.17 -6.46 -12.63
CA LYS A 365 -35.72 -7.80 -12.49
C LYS A 365 -35.97 -8.11 -11.02
N PRO A 366 -36.99 -8.94 -10.69
CA PRO A 366 -37.18 -9.40 -9.31
C PRO A 366 -35.91 -10.07 -8.77
N THR A 367 -35.64 -9.83 -7.49
CA THR A 367 -34.51 -10.44 -6.78
C THR A 367 -34.64 -11.97 -6.75
N GLU A 368 -33.58 -12.68 -7.12
CA GLU A 368 -33.57 -14.14 -7.20
C GLU A 368 -32.78 -14.72 -6.01
N LYS A 369 -33.45 -15.44 -5.09
CA LYS A 369 -32.79 -16.14 -3.98
C LYS A 369 -32.08 -17.40 -4.50
N ARG A 370 -30.74 -17.42 -4.44
CA ARG A 370 -29.92 -18.59 -4.82
C ARG A 370 -29.23 -19.18 -3.61
N THR A 371 -29.64 -20.39 -3.19
CA THR A 371 -28.88 -21.16 -2.20
C THR A 371 -27.61 -21.71 -2.85
N ILE A 372 -26.45 -21.17 -2.47
CA ILE A 372 -25.16 -21.56 -3.07
C ILE A 372 -24.46 -22.67 -2.29
N TRP A 373 -24.84 -22.87 -1.03
CA TRP A 373 -24.22 -23.83 -0.12
C TRP A 373 -25.16 -24.21 1.02
N ARG A 374 -25.11 -25.47 1.44
CA ARG A 374 -25.68 -25.96 2.70
C ARG A 374 -24.53 -26.58 3.49
N HIS A 375 -24.46 -26.27 4.78
CA HIS A 375 -23.36 -26.72 5.62
C HIS A 375 -23.88 -27.34 6.90
N GLU A 376 -23.27 -28.46 7.27
CA GLU A 376 -23.47 -29.13 8.56
C GLU A 376 -22.14 -29.00 9.34
N CYS A 377 -22.19 -28.45 10.56
CA CYS A 377 -20.99 -28.24 11.37
C CYS A 377 -20.47 -29.53 12.02
N PHE A 378 -21.35 -30.49 12.24
CA PHE A 378 -21.05 -31.79 12.81
C PHE A 378 -21.29 -32.88 11.78
N LYS A 379 -20.42 -33.90 11.74
CA LYS A 379 -20.70 -35.09 10.94
C LYS A 379 -21.95 -35.77 11.50
N LYS A 380 -22.92 -36.11 10.65
CA LYS A 380 -23.97 -37.06 11.03
C LYS A 380 -23.28 -38.32 11.58
N LYS A 381 -23.62 -38.72 12.81
CA LYS A 381 -23.28 -40.06 13.28
C LYS A 381 -23.90 -41.02 12.27
N ALA A 382 -23.07 -41.88 11.66
CA ALA A 382 -23.60 -42.97 10.86
C ALA A 382 -24.54 -43.76 11.78
N GLU A 383 -25.81 -43.86 11.41
CA GLU A 383 -26.75 -44.74 12.09
C GLU A 383 -26.15 -46.15 12.00
N ALA A 384 -25.73 -46.67 13.14
CA ALA A 384 -25.40 -48.07 13.27
C ALA A 384 -26.72 -48.81 13.04
N HIS A 385 -26.92 -49.32 11.83
CA HIS A 385 -27.95 -50.31 11.56
C HIS A 385 -27.65 -51.51 12.45
N SER A 386 -28.40 -51.61 13.55
CA SER A 386 -28.50 -52.80 14.40
C SER A 386 -29.42 -53.81 13.75
#